data_AF-A0A380F9U0-F1
#
_entry.id   AF-A0A380F9U0-F1
#
_cell.length_a   1.000
_cell.length_b   1.000
_cell.length_c   1.000
_cell.angle_alpha   90.00
_cell.angle_beta   90.00
_cell.angle_gamma   90.00
#
_symmetry.space_group_name_H-M   'P 1'
#
loop_
_entity.id
_entity.type
_entity.pdbx_description
1 polymer ?
#
loop_
_entity_poly.entity_id
_entity_poly.type
_entity_poly.pdbx_seq_one_letter_code
_entity_poly.pdbx_strand_id
1 'polypeptide(L)'
;MGTIASRHGYQIIENARRVLAIEAIIGLQAVEYKDIDKLSPKTYDKFQTLRHICPSITEDRQFHKDIEAVAQYLRDAAYNE
;
A
#
# COMPACT_ATOMS: atom_id res chain seq x y z
N MET A 1 -2.69 -26.08 -20.09
CA MET A 1 -2.27 -24.73 -20.53
C MET A 1 -3.05 -23.62 -19.83
N GLY A 2 -4.39 -23.60 -19.83
CA GLY A 2 -5.18 -22.54 -19.18
C GLY A 2 -4.98 -22.39 -17.66
N THR A 3 -5.04 -23.48 -16.90
CA THR A 3 -4.85 -23.46 -15.43
C THR A 3 -3.46 -23.01 -14.98
N ILE A 4 -2.44 -23.21 -15.82
CA ILE A 4 -1.07 -22.73 -15.58
C ILE A 4 -1.02 -21.21 -15.83
N ALA A 5 -1.59 -20.74 -16.93
CA ALA A 5 -1.69 -19.32 -17.24
C ALA A 5 -2.45 -18.55 -16.14
N SER A 6 -3.56 -19.09 -15.63
CA SER A 6 -4.30 -18.47 -14.52
C SER A 6 -3.46 -18.34 -13.24
N ARG A 7 -2.65 -19.36 -12.89
CA ARG A 7 -1.75 -19.29 -11.73
C ARG A 7 -0.65 -18.25 -11.91
N HIS A 8 -0.09 -18.13 -13.11
CA HIS A 8 0.89 -17.07 -13.41
C HIS A 8 0.26 -15.68 -13.35
N GLY A 9 -0.96 -15.51 -13.88
CA GLY A 9 -1.70 -14.25 -13.75
C GLY A 9 -1.91 -13.85 -12.29
N TYR A 10 -2.25 -14.81 -11.43
CA TYR A 10 -2.36 -14.57 -9.99
C TYR A 10 -1.04 -14.08 -9.36
N GLN A 11 0.09 -14.69 -9.71
CA GLN A 11 1.41 -14.25 -9.24
C GLN A 11 1.75 -12.83 -9.69
N ILE A 12 1.42 -12.47 -10.94
CA ILE A 12 1.63 -11.11 -11.46
C ILE A 12 0.83 -10.08 -10.65
N ILE A 13 -0.45 -10.37 -10.37
CA ILE A 13 -1.30 -9.50 -9.56
C ILE A 13 -0.73 -9.33 -8.15
N GLU A 14 -0.22 -10.41 -7.55
CA GLU A 14 0.39 -10.37 -6.22
C GLU A 14 1.65 -9.48 -6.19
N ASN A 15 2.52 -9.61 -7.20
CA ASN A 15 3.71 -8.79 -7.32
C ASN A 15 3.38 -7.31 -7.58
N ALA A 16 2.44 -7.03 -8.48
CA ALA A 16 1.98 -5.67 -8.74
C ALA A 16 1.41 -5.01 -7.48
N ARG A 17 0.69 -5.77 -6.63
CA ARG A 17 0.17 -5.26 -5.36
C ARG A 17 1.29 -4.83 -4.40
N ARG A 18 2.40 -5.57 -4.34
CA ARG A 18 3.57 -5.18 -3.53
C ARG A 18 4.22 -3.90 -4.06
N VAL A 19 4.29 -3.73 -5.38
CA VAL A 19 4.79 -2.48 -6.00
C VAL A 19 3.89 -1.30 -5.61
N LEU A 20 2.58 -1.46 -5.71
CA LEU A 20 1.61 -0.43 -5.29
C LEU A 20 1.66 -0.14 -3.79
N ALA A 21 1.93 -1.15 -2.96
CA ALA A 21 2.12 -0.96 -1.52
C ALA A 21 3.34 -0.09 -1.22
N ILE A 22 4.46 -0.32 -1.92
CA ILE A 22 5.66 0.52 -1.80
C ILE A 22 5.35 1.96 -2.25
N GLU A 23 4.67 2.13 -3.38
CA GLU A 23 4.27 3.46 -3.87
C GLU A 23 3.38 4.19 -2.86
N ALA A 24 2.41 3.49 -2.26
CA ALA A 24 1.56 4.05 -1.23
C ALA A 24 2.38 4.53 -0.02
N ILE A 25 3.33 3.72 0.48
CA ILE A 25 4.20 4.09 1.60
C ILE A 25 5.03 5.34 1.26
N ILE A 26 5.61 5.40 0.06
CA ILE A 26 6.35 6.57 -0.41
C ILE A 26 5.44 7.81 -0.47
N GLY A 27 4.22 7.65 -0.97
CA GLY A 27 3.21 8.71 -1.03
C GLY A 27 2.85 9.26 0.35
N LEU A 28 2.63 8.39 1.34
CA LEU A 28 2.36 8.82 2.71
C LEU A 28 3.53 9.63 3.27
N GLN A 29 4.76 9.20 3.04
CA GLN A 29 5.94 9.91 3.54
C GLN A 29 6.13 11.25 2.84
N ALA A 30 5.90 11.30 1.52
CA ALA A 30 6.00 12.53 0.75
C ALA A 30 4.98 13.59 1.20
N VAL A 31 3.76 13.17 1.56
CA VAL A 31 2.74 14.07 2.09
C VAL A 31 3.16 14.66 3.44
N GLU A 32 3.71 13.84 4.35
CA GLU A 32 4.22 14.31 5.65
C GLU A 32 5.32 15.35 5.51
N TYR A 33 6.23 15.16 4.56
CA TYR A 33 7.29 16.14 4.29
C TYR A 33 6.80 17.43 3.63
N LYS A 34 5.63 17.40 2.98
CA LYS A 34 5.10 18.53 2.23
C LYS A 34 4.07 19.31 3.04
N ASP A 35 2.85 18.77 3.13
CA ASP A 35 1.73 19.37 3.86
C ASP A 35 0.53 18.39 3.84
N ILE A 36 0.12 17.92 5.02
CA ILE A 36 -1.02 16.99 5.17
C ILE A 36 -2.35 17.73 4.99
N ASP A 37 -2.42 19.01 5.38
CA ASP A 37 -3.65 19.80 5.40
C ASP A 37 -4.14 20.17 3.99
N LYS A 38 -3.27 20.03 2.98
CA LYS A 38 -3.59 20.25 1.56
C LYS A 38 -4.15 19.01 0.86
N LEU A 39 -4.28 17.88 1.54
CA LEU A 39 -4.91 16.71 0.96
C LEU A 39 -6.40 16.95 0.68
N SER A 40 -6.90 16.38 -0.41
CA SER A 40 -8.34 16.28 -0.61
C SER A 40 -8.98 15.40 0.49
N PRO A 41 -10.26 15.58 0.83
CA PRO A 41 -10.92 14.78 1.86
C PRO A 41 -10.75 13.26 1.65
N LYS A 42 -10.95 12.79 0.42
CA LYS A 42 -10.80 11.36 0.06
C LYS A 42 -9.38 10.83 0.28
N THR A 43 -8.37 11.63 -0.03
CA THR A 43 -6.97 11.23 0.17
C THR A 43 -6.53 11.38 1.62
N TYR A 44 -7.13 12.31 2.37
CA TYR A 44 -6.90 12.48 3.80
C TYR A 44 -7.41 11.26 4.57
N ASP A 45 -8.62 10.78 4.28
CA ASP A 45 -9.16 9.57 4.91
C ASP A 45 -8.28 8.33 4.64
N LYS A 46 -7.81 8.19 3.39
CA LYS A 46 -6.87 7.13 3.02
C LYS A 46 -5.52 7.28 3.72
N PHE A 47 -5.01 8.51 3.82
CA PHE A 47 -3.77 8.80 4.53
C PHE A 47 -3.88 8.37 6.00
N GLN A 48 -4.96 8.76 6.68
CA GLN A 48 -5.20 8.38 8.06
C GLN A 48 -5.28 6.87 8.23
N THR A 49 -6.08 6.19 7.40
CA THR A 49 -6.24 4.73 7.44
C THR A 49 -4.90 4.02 7.24
N LEU A 50 -4.15 4.38 6.21
CA LEU A 50 -2.87 3.76 5.91
C LEU A 50 -1.78 4.08 6.94
N ARG A 51 -1.84 5.24 7.61
CA ARG A 51 -0.89 5.59 8.69
C ARG A 51 -1.08 4.77 9.96
N HIS A 52 -2.27 4.21 10.16
CA HIS A 52 -2.48 3.24 11.25
C HIS A 52 -1.82 1.89 10.95
N ILE A 53 -1.57 1.59 9.67
CA ILE A 53 -0.96 0.34 9.21
C ILE A 53 0.56 0.50 9.05
N CYS A 54 0.99 1.57 8.40
CA CYS A 54 2.39 1.92 8.20
C CYS A 54 2.71 3.26 8.91
N PRO A 55 3.30 3.22 10.11
CA PRO A 55 3.65 4.43 10.85
C PRO A 55 4.68 5.26 10.09
N SER A 56 4.82 6.54 10.46
CA SER A 56 5.83 7.43 9.86
C SER A 56 7.23 6.82 9.93
N ILE A 57 8.02 7.05 8.88
CA ILE A 57 9.38 6.54 8.76
C ILE A 57 10.33 7.59 9.33
N THR A 58 10.71 7.42 10.60
CA THR A 58 11.63 8.33 11.29
C THR A 58 13.06 7.80 11.35
N GLU A 59 13.23 6.48 11.24
CA GLU A 59 14.50 5.77 11.24
C GLU A 59 14.40 4.52 10.36
N ASP A 60 15.56 3.97 9.99
CA ASP A 60 15.61 2.73 9.23
C ASP A 60 15.07 1.56 10.03
N ARG A 61 14.19 0.79 9.39
CA ARG A 61 13.57 -0.40 9.98
C ARG A 61 13.32 -1.48 8.93
N GLN A 62 12.75 -2.59 9.37
CA GLN A 62 12.41 -3.71 8.50
C GLN A 62 11.15 -3.41 7.66
N PHE A 63 11.33 -2.74 6.52
CA PHE A 63 10.23 -2.34 5.64
C PHE A 63 9.40 -3.47 5.03
N HIS A 64 9.92 -4.71 4.98
CA HIS A 64 9.14 -5.84 4.47
C HIS A 64 7.83 -6.04 5.25
N LYS A 65 7.82 -5.74 6.56
CA LYS A 65 6.61 -5.85 7.39
C LYS A 65 5.56 -4.80 6.98
N ASP A 66 6.01 -3.57 6.78
CA ASP A 66 5.15 -2.46 6.35
C ASP A 66 4.59 -2.72 4.94
N ILE A 67 5.45 -3.18 4.02
CA ILE A 67 5.06 -3.52 2.64
C ILE A 67 4.02 -4.64 2.62
N GLU A 68 4.23 -5.73 3.35
CA GLU A 68 3.25 -6.84 3.38
C GLU A 68 1.94 -6.42 4.06
N ALA A 69 1.99 -5.60 5.12
CA ALA A 69 0.79 -5.10 5.79
C ALA A 69 -0.06 -4.20 4.86
N VAL A 70 0.58 -3.27 4.15
CA VAL A 70 -0.11 -2.41 3.18
C VAL A 70 -0.58 -3.22 1.97
N ALA A 71 0.21 -4.18 1.49
CA ALA A 71 -0.21 -5.07 0.40
C ALA A 71 -1.43 -5.92 0.80
N GLN A 72 -1.48 -6.41 2.03
CA GLN A 72 -2.63 -7.15 2.55
C GLN A 72 -3.87 -6.24 2.62
N TYR A 73 -3.73 -5.03 3.14
CA TYR A 73 -4.82 -4.04 3.14
C TYR A 73 -5.35 -3.75 1.72
N LEU A 74 -4.46 -3.54 0.74
CA LEU A 74 -4.85 -3.32 -0.66
C LEU A 74 -5.56 -4.54 -1.27
N ARG A 75 -5.22 -5.75 -0.82
CA ARG A 75 -5.89 -6.97 -1.25
C ARG A 75 -7.30 -7.00 -0.68
N ASP A 76 -7.43 -6.81 0.62
CA ASP A 76 -8.72 -6.89 1.32
C ASP A 76 -9.68 -5.81 0.82
N ALA A 77 -9.20 -4.57 0.63
CA ALA A 77 -9.99 -3.49 0.05
C ALA A 77 -10.48 -3.79 -1.38
N ALA A 78 -9.75 -4.60 -2.16
CA ALA A 78 -10.15 -4.92 -3.54
C ALA A 78 -11.20 -6.04 -3.63
N TYR A 79 -11.41 -6.83 -2.57
CA TYR A 79 -12.31 -7.99 -2.58
C TYR A 79 -13.40 -7.95 -1.52
N ASN A 80 -13.30 -7.08 -0.52
CA ASN A 80 -14.24 -6.96 0.59
C ASN A 80 -15.08 -5.67 0.55
N GLU A 81 -15.16 -5.01 -0.62
CA GLU A 81 -16.14 -3.96 -0.91
C GLU A 81 -17.45 -4.54 -1.48
#